data_AF-A0A1S6WVM2-F1
#
_entry.id   AF-A0A1S6WVM2-F1
#
_cell.length_a   1.000
_cell.length_b   1.000
_cell.length_c   1.000
_cell.angle_alpha   90.00
_cell.angle_beta   90.00
_cell.angle_gamma   90.00
#
_symmetry.space_group_name_H-M   'P 1'
#
loop_
_entity.id
_entity.type
_entity.pdbx_description
1 polymer ?
#
loop_
_entity_poly.entity_id
_entity_poly.type
_entity_poly.pdbx_seq_one_letter_code
_entity_poly.pdbx_strand_id
1 'polypeptide(L)'
;MKIKQKILLFLSIMVLMVGTAFAGPYEFLEADFIEMGFINSVIANTKGVCRLSFIPKSKPDDYQVGEWSCDHSGGKNILDLAKTALTFKIPVMVGFKDNDIGGDIKRVLIISLQ
;
A
#
# COMPACT_ATOMS: atom_id res chain seq x y z
N MET A 1 -8.49 8.46 43.50
CA MET A 1 -8.08 7.43 42.51
C MET A 1 -6.62 7.06 42.73
N LYS A 2 -6.35 5.78 43.00
CA LYS A 2 -5.01 5.28 43.38
C LYS A 2 -4.06 5.40 42.19
N ILE A 3 -2.87 5.97 42.41
CA ILE A 3 -1.81 6.25 41.42
C ILE A 3 -1.56 5.12 40.41
N LYS A 4 -1.70 3.86 40.85
CA LYS A 4 -1.55 2.66 40.01
C LYS A 4 -2.51 2.61 38.82
N GLN A 5 -3.73 3.15 38.96
CA GLN A 5 -4.74 3.17 37.89
C GLN A 5 -4.43 4.25 36.84
N LYS A 6 -3.77 5.34 37.23
CA LYS A 6 -3.36 6.42 36.32
C LYS A 6 -2.21 5.98 35.39
N ILE A 7 -1.28 5.17 35.91
CA ILE A 7 -0.14 4.66 35.14
C ILE A 7 -0.60 3.65 34.07
N LEU A 8 -1.54 2.76 34.41
CA LEU A 8 -2.09 1.79 33.47
C LEU A 8 -2.83 2.46 32.31
N LEU A 9 -3.61 3.52 32.60
CA LEU A 9 -4.32 4.28 31.59
C LEU A 9 -3.35 5.02 30.64
N PHE A 10 -2.26 5.58 31.17
CA PHE A 10 -1.25 6.26 30.37
C PHE A 10 -0.52 5.31 29.41
N LEU A 11 -0.21 4.09 29.88
CA LEU A 11 0.38 3.04 29.05
C LEU A 11 -0.56 2.59 27.93
N SER A 12 -1.86 2.43 28.19
CA SER A 12 -2.81 2.04 27.12
C SER A 12 -2.95 3.11 26.03
N ILE A 13 -2.88 4.39 26.41
CA ILE A 13 -2.98 5.50 25.45
C ILE A 13 -1.72 5.59 24.57
N MET A 14 -0.54 5.32 25.14
CA MET A 14 0.71 5.22 24.38
C MET A 14 0.66 4.09 23.34
N VAL A 15 0.15 2.90 23.70
CA VAL A 15 0.02 1.78 22.76
C VAL A 15 -0.95 2.09 21.61
N LEU A 16 -2.03 2.83 21.89
CA LEU A 16 -3.00 3.27 20.86
C LEU A 16 -2.40 4.27 19.86
N MET A 17 -1.47 5.13 20.28
CA MET A 17 -0.83 6.12 19.39
C MET A 17 0.29 5.54 18.51
N VAL A 18 0.85 4.38 18.87
CA VAL A 18 1.89 3.71 18.06
C VAL A 18 1.31 3.04 16.80
N GLY A 19 -0.02 2.86 16.74
CA GLY A 19 -0.72 2.13 15.67
C GLY A 19 -0.84 2.85 14.32
N THR A 20 -0.50 4.14 14.21
CA THR A 20 -0.67 4.91 12.95
C THR A 20 0.65 5.28 12.25
N ALA A 21 1.79 4.83 12.77
CA ALA A 21 3.11 5.24 12.26
C ALA A 21 3.64 4.40 11.08
N PHE A 22 2.97 3.32 10.69
CA PHE A 22 3.46 2.37 9.67
C PHE A 22 2.63 2.36 8.38
N ALA A 23 2.26 3.54 7.88
CA ALA A 23 1.87 3.83 6.48
C ALA A 23 1.33 5.26 6.48
N GLY A 24 2.23 6.24 6.31
CA GLY A 24 1.84 7.64 6.44
C GLY A 24 0.78 8.04 5.40
N PRO A 25 -0.19 8.91 5.75
CA PRO A 25 -1.14 9.49 4.79
C PRO A 25 -0.46 10.34 3.71
N TYR A 26 0.84 10.64 3.87
CA TYR A 26 1.61 11.47 2.95
C TYR A 26 1.80 10.85 1.57
N GLU A 27 2.00 9.53 1.47
CA GLU A 27 2.16 8.88 0.16
C GLU A 27 0.84 8.86 -0.65
N PHE A 28 -0.31 8.85 0.04
CA PHE A 28 -1.62 9.04 -0.58
C PHE A 28 -1.84 10.49 -1.06
N LEU A 29 -1.21 11.48 -0.43
CA LEU A 29 -1.28 12.89 -0.86
C LEU A 29 -0.44 13.17 -2.10
N GLU A 30 0.54 12.32 -2.41
CA GLU A 30 1.40 12.44 -3.61
C GLU A 30 0.92 11.59 -4.80
N ALA A 31 -0.12 10.77 -4.61
CA ALA A 31 -0.74 10.00 -5.67
C ALA A 31 -1.63 10.90 -6.52
N ASP A 32 -1.51 10.80 -7.85
CA ASP A 32 -2.36 11.54 -8.77
C ASP A 32 -3.81 11.02 -8.70
N PHE A 33 -3.96 9.72 -8.44
CA PHE A 33 -5.26 9.08 -8.21
C PHE A 33 -5.12 7.82 -7.36
N ILE A 34 -6.19 7.51 -6.65
CA ILE A 34 -6.32 6.32 -5.81
C ILE A 34 -7.43 5.46 -6.41
N GLU A 35 -7.12 4.19 -6.65
CA GLU A 35 -8.09 3.25 -7.18
C GLU A 35 -8.30 2.06 -6.25
N MET A 36 -9.55 1.64 -6.15
CA MET A 36 -9.97 0.45 -5.40
C MET A 36 -10.20 -0.70 -6.35
N GLY A 37 -9.73 -1.90 -6.01
CA GLY A 37 -9.80 -3.04 -6.90
C GLY A 37 -9.09 -4.28 -6.36
N PHE A 38 -8.71 -5.17 -7.27
CA PHE A 38 -8.03 -6.43 -6.94
C PHE A 38 -6.68 -6.52 -7.62
N ILE A 39 -5.71 -7.10 -6.92
CA ILE A 39 -4.43 -7.45 -7.52
C ILE A 39 -4.58 -8.78 -8.25
N ASN A 40 -4.26 -8.80 -9.55
CA ASN A 40 -4.30 -9.97 -10.39
C ASN A 40 -2.97 -10.74 -10.39
N SER A 41 -1.85 -10.00 -10.40
CA SER A 41 -0.51 -10.61 -10.31
C SER A 41 0.51 -9.65 -9.71
N VAL A 42 1.57 -10.20 -9.12
CA VAL A 42 2.71 -9.47 -8.57
C VAL A 42 4.00 -10.19 -8.93
N ILE A 43 4.95 -9.49 -9.52
CA ILE A 43 6.28 -10.00 -9.85
C ILE A 43 7.36 -9.08 -9.28
N ALA A 44 8.47 -9.67 -8.85
CA ALA A 44 9.66 -8.96 -8.42
C ALA A 44 10.84 -9.42 -9.27
N ASN A 45 11.62 -8.49 -9.80
CA ASN A 45 12.80 -8.83 -10.59
C ASN A 45 14.09 -8.78 -9.75
N THR A 46 15.19 -9.30 -10.30
CA THR A 46 16.50 -9.33 -9.66
C THR A 46 17.16 -7.95 -9.53
N LYS A 47 16.61 -6.92 -10.21
CA LYS A 47 17.08 -5.54 -10.14
C LYS A 47 16.38 -4.73 -9.04
N GLY A 48 15.55 -5.37 -8.22
CA GLY A 48 14.85 -4.70 -7.13
C GLY A 48 13.64 -3.88 -7.57
N VAL A 49 13.11 -4.11 -8.77
CA VAL A 49 11.84 -3.50 -9.22
C VAL A 49 10.73 -4.51 -9.10
N CYS A 50 9.62 -4.08 -8.54
CA CYS A 50 8.40 -4.84 -8.41
C CYS A 50 7.34 -4.28 -9.35
N ARG A 51 6.52 -5.18 -9.90
CA ARG A 51 5.44 -4.86 -10.81
C ARG A 51 4.17 -5.61 -10.39
N LEU A 52 3.03 -4.94 -10.50
CA LEU A 52 1.72 -5.54 -10.30
C LEU A 52 0.82 -5.34 -11.51
N SER A 53 -0.13 -6.25 -11.67
CA SER A 53 -1.31 -6.07 -12.50
C SER A 53 -2.53 -5.89 -11.58
N PHE A 54 -3.28 -4.83 -11.79
CA PHE A 54 -4.42 -4.41 -10.98
C PHE A 54 -5.69 -4.35 -11.81
N ILE A 55 -6.80 -4.80 -11.23
CA ILE A 55 -8.13 -4.75 -11.83
C ILE A 55 -8.96 -3.74 -11.02
N PRO A 56 -9.19 -2.53 -11.56
CA PRO A 56 -10.04 -1.54 -10.93
C PRO A 56 -11.46 -2.06 -10.76
N LYS A 57 -12.06 -1.80 -9.60
CA LYS A 57 -13.46 -2.15 -9.33
C LYS A 57 -14.43 -1.36 -10.23
N SER A 58 -14.05 -0.14 -10.62
CA SER A 58 -14.84 0.73 -11.50
C SER A 58 -14.81 0.28 -12.96
N LYS A 59 -13.75 -0.44 -13.37
CA LYS A 59 -13.50 -0.87 -14.75
C LYS A 59 -12.87 -2.28 -14.74
N PRO A 60 -13.68 -3.33 -14.56
CA PRO A 60 -13.17 -4.69 -14.40
C PRO A 60 -12.45 -5.25 -15.64
N ASP A 61 -12.67 -4.65 -16.82
CA ASP A 61 -12.03 -5.05 -18.08
C ASP A 61 -10.73 -4.26 -18.37
N ASP A 62 -10.38 -3.28 -17.54
CA ASP A 62 -9.27 -2.34 -17.76
C ASP A 62 -8.10 -2.63 -16.81
N TYR A 63 -7.17 -3.48 -17.24
CA TYR A 63 -6.02 -3.87 -16.44
C TYR A 63 -5.01 -2.73 -16.36
N GLN A 64 -4.65 -2.32 -15.14
CA GLN A 64 -3.60 -1.35 -14.90
C GLN A 64 -2.31 -2.03 -14.50
N VAL A 65 -1.19 -1.54 -15.03
CA VAL A 65 0.14 -2.04 -14.66
C VAL A 65 0.83 -0.98 -13.81
N GLY A 66 1.29 -1.41 -12.64
CA GLY A 66 1.97 -0.56 -11.67
C GLY A 66 3.38 -1.06 -11.38
N GLU A 67 4.34 -0.15 -11.22
CA GLU A 67 5.72 -0.45 -10.81
C GLU A 67 6.21 0.38 -9.63
N TRP A 68 7.04 -0.22 -8.79
CA TRP A 68 7.74 0.47 -7.71
C TRP A 68 9.10 -0.16 -7.42
N SER A 69 9.98 0.59 -6.76
CA SER A 69 11.22 0.05 -6.23
C SER A 69 10.93 -0.78 -4.99
N CYS A 70 11.41 -2.01 -4.94
CA CYS A 70 11.25 -2.93 -3.81
C CYS A 70 12.59 -3.48 -3.30
N ASP A 71 13.67 -2.73 -3.54
CA ASP A 71 15.01 -2.96 -3.00
C ASP A 71 15.17 -2.43 -1.56
N HIS A 72 14.42 -1.40 -1.18
CA HIS A 72 14.38 -0.83 0.17
C HIS A 72 13.22 -1.36 1.04
N SER A 73 13.27 -1.11 2.35
CA SER A 73 12.29 -1.62 3.33
C SER A 73 10.85 -1.21 3.01
N GLY A 74 10.61 0.07 2.70
CA GLY A 74 9.28 0.56 2.30
C GLY A 74 8.71 -0.19 1.09
N GLY A 75 9.50 -0.36 0.04
CA GLY A 75 9.08 -1.08 -1.16
C GLY A 75 8.85 -2.58 -0.93
N LYS A 76 9.62 -3.20 -0.03
CA LYS A 76 9.39 -4.59 0.40
C LYS A 76 8.08 -4.73 1.18
N ASN A 77 7.74 -3.76 2.04
CA ASN A 77 6.47 -3.77 2.74
C ASN A 77 5.29 -3.69 1.77
N ILE A 78 5.39 -2.85 0.73
CA ILE A 78 4.39 -2.79 -0.35
C ILE A 78 4.28 -4.14 -1.06
N LEU A 79 5.40 -4.80 -1.36
CA LEU A 79 5.42 -6.14 -1.96
C LEU A 79 4.75 -7.20 -1.10
N ASP A 80 5.03 -7.22 0.20
CA ASP A 80 4.45 -8.18 1.13
C ASP A 80 2.94 -7.97 1.26
N LEU A 81 2.49 -6.72 1.31
CA LEU A 81 1.07 -6.37 1.31
C LEU A 81 0.39 -6.80 0.00
N ALA A 82 1.02 -6.54 -1.15
CA ALA A 82 0.51 -6.91 -2.46
C ALA A 82 0.35 -8.42 -2.61
N LYS A 83 1.35 -9.20 -2.18
CA LYS A 83 1.30 -10.66 -2.18
C LYS A 83 0.24 -11.20 -1.22
N THR A 84 0.10 -10.57 -0.06
CA THR A 84 -0.94 -10.93 0.93
C THR A 84 -2.32 -10.72 0.32
N ALA A 85 -2.59 -9.53 -0.23
CA ALA A 85 -3.85 -9.23 -0.91
C ALA A 85 -4.16 -10.19 -2.06
N LEU A 86 -3.17 -10.49 -2.90
CA LEU A 86 -3.30 -11.46 -4.00
C LEU A 86 -3.66 -12.87 -3.48
N THR A 87 -2.94 -13.34 -2.45
CA THR A 87 -3.13 -14.68 -1.88
C THR A 87 -4.52 -14.86 -1.29
N PHE A 88 -4.99 -13.86 -0.55
CA PHE A 88 -6.29 -13.89 0.12
C PHE A 88 -7.44 -13.33 -0.75
N LYS A 89 -7.15 -12.85 -1.96
CA LYS A 89 -8.11 -12.20 -2.87
C LYS A 89 -8.87 -11.05 -2.19
N ILE A 90 -8.16 -10.27 -1.39
CA ILE A 90 -8.73 -9.14 -0.64
C ILE A 90 -8.69 -7.88 -1.53
N PRO A 91 -9.75 -7.06 -1.56
CA PRO A 91 -9.73 -5.79 -2.26
C PRO A 91 -8.71 -4.83 -1.62
N VAL A 92 -8.05 -4.04 -2.46
CA VAL A 92 -7.06 -3.05 -2.04
C VAL A 92 -7.34 -1.69 -2.63
N MET A 93 -6.82 -0.67 -1.96
CA MET A 93 -6.63 0.66 -2.54
C MET A 93 -5.17 0.80 -2.99
N VAL A 94 -4.97 1.22 -4.23
CA VAL A 94 -3.65 1.48 -4.81
C VAL A 94 -3.54 2.96 -5.16
N GLY A 95 -2.50 3.62 -4.65
CA GLY A 95 -2.14 4.98 -5.03
C GLY A 95 -1.18 4.95 -6.20
N PHE A 96 -1.62 5.50 -7.34
CA PHE A 96 -0.82 5.60 -8.55
C PHE A 96 -0.33 7.02 -8.77
N LYS A 97 0.86 7.12 -9.37
CA LYS A 97 1.41 8.35 -9.92
C LYS A 97 1.74 8.13 -11.39
N ASP A 98 1.24 9.01 -12.24
CA ASP A 98 1.54 8.94 -13.67
C ASP A 98 3.03 9.23 -13.87
N ASN A 99 3.64 8.46 -14.77
CA ASN A 99 4.98 8.79 -15.22
C ASN A 99 4.83 9.88 -16.31
N ASP A 100 5.50 11.03 -16.15
CA ASP A 100 5.50 12.16 -17.10
C ASP A 100 5.86 11.78 -18.55
N ILE A 101 6.35 10.55 -18.76
CA ILE A 101 6.74 9.97 -20.04
C ILE A 101 5.64 9.00 -20.53
N GLY A 102 4.39 9.49 -20.64
CA GLY A 102 3.28 8.92 -21.43
C GLY A 102 3.20 7.39 -21.62
N GLY A 103 3.51 6.60 -20.59
CA GLY A 103 3.63 5.15 -20.68
C GLY A 103 2.48 4.45 -19.96
N ASP A 104 2.09 3.28 -20.46
CA ASP A 104 1.02 2.45 -19.87
C ASP A 104 1.37 1.89 -18.46
N ILE A 105 2.61 2.09 -18.01
CA ILE A 105 3.09 1.66 -16.70
C ILE A 105 3.09 2.86 -15.75
N LYS A 106 2.28 2.75 -14.71
CA LYS A 106 2.14 3.75 -13.65
C LYS A 106 3.09 3.46 -12.50
N ARG A 107 3.50 4.49 -11.75
CA ARG A 107 4.25 4.28 -10.52
C ARG A 107 3.30 3.98 -9.36
N VAL A 108 3.57 2.93 -8.61
CA VAL A 108 2.84 2.60 -7.37
C VAL A 108 3.55 3.29 -6.22
N LEU A 109 2.81 4.11 -5.48
CA LEU A 109 3.33 4.76 -4.28
C LEU A 109 2.95 3.99 -3.03
N ILE A 110 1.71 3.50 -2.98
CA ILE A 110 1.15 2.86 -1.79
C ILE A 110 0.10 1.83 -2.16
N ILE A 111 0.00 0.80 -1.33
CA ILE A 111 -1.10 -0.16 -1.33
C ILE A 111 -1.64 -0.23 0.09
N SER A 112 -2.96 -0.26 0.25
CA SER A 112 -3.63 -0.48 1.53
C SER A 112 -4.70 -1.55 1.38
N LEU A 113 -4.80 -2.43 2.37
CA LEU A 113 -5.93 -3.37 2.45
C LEU A 113 -7.20 -2.61 2.82
N GLN A 114 -8.35 -3.12 2.38
CA GLN A 114 -9.68 -2.65 2.79
C GLN A 114 -10.28 -3.55 3.86
#